data_AF-A0A2Z2LBK4-F1
#
_entry.id   AF-A0A2Z2LBK4-F1
#
_cell.length_a   1.000
_cell.length_b   1.000
_cell.length_c   1.000
_cell.angle_alpha   90.00
_cell.angle_beta   90.00
_cell.angle_gamma   90.00
#
_symmetry.space_group_name_H-M   'P 1'
#
loop_
_entity.id
_entity.type
_entity.pdbx_description
1 polymer ?
#
loop_
_entity_poly.entity_id
_entity_poly.type
_entity_poly.pdbx_seq_one_letter_code
_entity_poly.pdbx_strand_id
1 'polypeptide(L)'
;MKNIVKAILSILTAAFLIILSIIASAATIAVAPIYFLCVLVFYCAELCAELADAVVAWTKDSIGVAHSKEVVFRIEPDSPDGIKLSDIANGKSVEYNGVDLRGVLQYARSITDEHDSSSCYATPVLLVSSSGQRFLCHERTVYPVQPPIERPAHLFPPRKKTSPLYYTCMQDRDAPANDKGAVREIVLKTGLVVTGPRTNDVRLQFTENERSDLARVRLIVPSIAVRKTPGMTPIHLALLSPCVVSDNSESVFFRRYVALARACMGDDGELPLGLKLDIHMNMQQFVHVLTYNKGTISRMNAEFLINSVRLVGREYKAVSPKYNVDERVQHLRRVLLLLGLSQSEETMFRPFSAQSKLWVVSEFIHSKQFQNAVISAAMASMTSSIDRGITSKEAILKGMPYLCKQIPGLCEAVYTIVRAAKYNNSACDEGELSNLALYNIANVLRTQQDSSDALDLPSVDESNAFEGMSERAVERFDALKDNAFRASHSSYDVSNVDEIYKIGRSVLRNKHCSEIIAYLVAHNIRSNGMRAGGVFHLHSHDMSDNLIVEYVKTDLAFLGHAFATLGAKLAFADRQECEMSLRVRQADVHTFPELKYPTPASETSLDSSKVTAVGAESGAAGRPATRAANA
;
A
#
# COMPACT_ATOMS: atom_id res chain seq x y z
N MET A 1 -10.08 61.28 89.65
CA MET A 1 -11.06 60.83 88.63
C MET A 1 -10.47 60.54 87.24
N LYS A 2 -9.56 61.35 86.66
CA LYS A 2 -9.04 61.11 85.29
C LYS A 2 -8.21 59.82 85.09
N ASN A 3 -7.52 59.32 86.12
CA ASN A 3 -6.67 58.12 85.99
C ASN A 3 -7.46 56.80 86.05
N ILE A 4 -8.59 56.78 86.77
CA ILE A 4 -9.44 55.59 86.91
C ILE A 4 -10.19 55.31 85.60
N VAL A 5 -10.70 56.37 84.93
CA VAL A 5 -11.38 56.24 83.64
C VAL A 5 -10.44 55.75 82.53
N LYS A 6 -9.17 56.21 82.52
CA LYS A 6 -8.16 55.71 81.58
C LYS A 6 -7.80 54.24 81.81
N ALA A 7 -7.67 53.82 83.06
CA ALA A 7 -7.38 52.43 83.40
C ALA A 7 -8.55 51.51 83.01
N ILE A 8 -9.79 51.90 83.31
CA ILE A 8 -10.99 51.14 82.94
C ILE A 8 -11.12 51.05 81.42
N LEU A 9 -10.92 52.15 80.69
CA LEU A 9 -10.99 52.16 79.23
C LEU A 9 -9.91 51.27 78.59
N SER A 10 -8.69 51.29 79.13
CA SER A 10 -7.56 50.45 78.68
C SER A 10 -7.80 48.97 78.95
N ILE A 11 -8.39 48.62 80.09
CA ILE A 11 -8.71 47.23 80.45
C ILE A 11 -9.85 46.71 79.56
N LEU A 12 -10.88 47.52 79.31
CA LEU A 12 -11.98 47.18 78.42
C LEU A 12 -11.54 47.03 76.96
N THR A 13 -10.65 47.89 76.47
CA THR A 13 -10.10 47.76 75.10
C THR A 13 -9.20 46.53 74.97
N ALA A 14 -8.37 46.24 75.97
CA ALA A 14 -7.57 45.01 75.97
C ALA A 14 -8.44 43.75 76.01
N ALA A 15 -9.48 43.71 76.85
CA ALA A 15 -10.43 42.61 76.91
C ALA A 15 -11.19 42.41 75.58
N PHE A 16 -11.61 43.51 74.93
CA PHE A 16 -12.30 43.46 73.65
C PHE A 16 -11.39 42.95 72.53
N LEU A 17 -10.12 43.35 72.51
CA LEU A 17 -9.12 42.86 71.54
C LEU A 17 -8.80 41.38 71.72
N ILE A 18 -8.75 40.90 72.97
CA ILE A 18 -8.54 39.48 73.28
C ILE A 18 -9.75 38.64 72.81
N ILE A 19 -10.98 39.12 73.05
CA ILE A 19 -12.19 38.43 72.59
C ILE A 19 -12.26 38.40 71.05
N LEU A 20 -11.93 39.51 70.38
CA LEU A 20 -11.88 39.56 68.92
C LEU A 20 -10.79 38.64 68.35
N SER A 21 -9.64 38.55 69.01
CA SER A 21 -8.56 37.61 68.67
C SER A 21 -9.00 36.16 68.79
N ILE A 22 -9.73 35.80 69.86
CA ILE A 22 -10.24 34.44 70.08
C ILE A 22 -11.29 34.08 69.03
N ILE A 23 -12.20 35.00 68.71
CA ILE A 23 -13.24 34.79 67.68
C ILE A 23 -12.61 34.65 66.29
N ALA A 24 -11.62 35.50 65.94
CA ALA A 24 -10.91 35.41 64.68
C ALA A 24 -10.11 34.10 64.55
N SER A 25 -9.50 33.65 65.65
CA SER A 25 -8.76 32.38 65.72
C SER A 25 -9.70 31.18 65.59
N ALA A 26 -10.86 31.20 66.25
CA ALA A 26 -11.86 30.15 66.14
C ALA A 26 -12.46 30.07 64.72
N ALA A 27 -12.71 31.21 64.08
CA ALA A 27 -13.18 31.28 62.69
C ALA A 27 -12.14 30.74 61.70
N THR A 28 -10.85 31.05 61.87
CA THR A 28 -9.79 30.50 61.00
C THR A 28 -9.58 29.00 61.20
N ILE A 29 -9.66 28.49 62.43
CA ILE A 29 -9.56 27.06 62.73
C ILE A 29 -10.74 26.26 62.14
N ALA A 30 -11.93 26.84 62.06
CA ALA A 30 -13.10 26.18 61.47
C ALA A 30 -13.13 26.27 59.92
N VAL A 31 -12.66 27.38 59.35
CA VAL A 31 -12.77 27.65 57.90
C VAL A 31 -11.58 27.10 57.11
N ALA A 32 -10.38 27.07 57.69
CA ALA A 32 -9.19 26.54 57.00
C ALA A 32 -9.28 25.04 56.63
N PRO A 33 -9.81 24.13 57.47
CA PRO A 33 -9.98 22.71 57.11
C PRO A 33 -11.01 22.53 56.00
N ILE A 34 -12.07 23.34 55.98
CA ILE A 34 -13.10 23.31 54.94
C ILE A 34 -12.50 23.79 53.61
N TYR A 35 -11.75 24.90 53.61
CA TYR A 35 -11.03 25.35 52.42
C TYR A 35 -10.00 24.32 51.94
N PHE A 36 -9.24 23.71 52.85
CA PHE A 36 -8.27 22.66 52.50
C PHE A 36 -8.97 21.43 51.90
N LEU A 37 -10.08 20.97 52.48
CA LEU A 37 -10.88 19.87 51.93
C LEU A 37 -11.49 20.21 50.58
N CYS A 38 -11.99 21.43 50.39
CA CYS A 38 -12.50 21.88 49.09
C CYS A 38 -11.38 21.91 48.03
N VAL A 39 -10.21 22.47 48.36
CA VAL A 39 -9.05 22.49 47.45
C VAL A 39 -8.58 21.06 47.15
N LEU A 40 -8.56 20.17 48.14
CA LEU A 40 -8.19 18.77 47.95
C LEU A 40 -9.19 18.05 47.04
N VAL A 41 -10.50 18.29 47.21
CA VAL A 41 -11.55 17.71 46.35
C VAL A 41 -11.45 18.24 44.92
N PHE A 42 -11.24 19.54 44.74
CA PHE A 42 -11.00 20.11 43.40
C PHE A 42 -9.73 19.54 42.77
N TYR A 43 -8.65 19.42 43.55
CA TYR A 43 -7.39 18.83 43.10
C TYR A 43 -7.54 17.36 42.73
N CYS A 44 -8.23 16.55 43.54
CA CYS A 44 -8.52 15.16 43.23
C CYS A 44 -9.46 15.02 42.03
N ALA A 45 -10.43 15.92 41.86
CA ALA A 45 -11.32 15.92 40.69
C ALA A 45 -10.55 16.27 39.40
N GLU A 46 -9.65 17.25 39.44
CA GLU A 46 -8.76 17.57 38.32
C GLU A 46 -7.81 16.40 38.01
N LEU A 47 -7.19 15.80 39.02
CA LEU A 47 -6.28 14.67 38.86
C LEU A 47 -6.98 13.42 38.31
N CYS A 48 -8.23 13.18 38.73
CA CYS A 48 -9.09 12.14 38.17
C CYS A 48 -9.56 12.46 36.75
N ALA A 49 -9.83 13.72 36.42
CA ALA A 49 -10.17 14.15 35.06
C ALA A 49 -8.97 14.01 34.12
N GLU A 50 -7.77 14.38 34.56
CA GLU A 50 -6.52 14.19 33.83
C GLU A 50 -6.20 12.70 33.63
N LEU A 51 -6.39 11.87 34.65
CA LEU A 51 -6.26 10.41 34.53
C LEU A 51 -7.32 9.82 33.59
N ALA A 52 -8.56 10.28 33.65
CA ALA A 52 -9.62 9.84 32.75
C ALA A 52 -9.32 10.26 31.30
N ASP A 53 -8.84 11.48 31.06
CA ASP A 53 -8.43 11.95 29.74
C ASP A 53 -7.19 11.20 29.23
N ALA A 54 -6.23 10.89 30.09
CA ALA A 54 -5.06 10.07 29.75
C ALA A 54 -5.46 8.63 29.43
N VAL A 55 -6.39 8.04 30.18
CA VAL A 55 -6.95 6.72 29.90
C VAL A 55 -7.76 6.76 28.60
N VAL A 56 -8.61 7.76 28.38
CA VAL A 56 -9.38 7.91 27.12
C VAL A 56 -8.45 8.11 25.92
N ALA A 57 -7.37 8.88 26.06
CA ALA A 57 -6.35 9.06 25.04
C ALA A 57 -5.61 7.74 24.76
N TRP A 58 -5.13 7.06 25.80
CA TRP A 58 -4.49 5.74 25.69
C TRP A 58 -5.42 4.68 25.09
N THR A 59 -6.70 4.70 25.46
CA THR A 59 -7.69 3.78 24.91
C THR A 59 -7.99 4.14 23.45
N LYS A 60 -8.08 5.43 23.08
CA LYS A 60 -8.18 5.86 21.67
C LYS A 60 -6.97 5.44 20.84
N ASP A 61 -5.77 5.48 21.44
CA ASP A 61 -4.52 5.04 20.80
C ASP A 61 -4.43 3.52 20.69
N SER A 62 -5.06 2.79 21.61
CA SER A 62 -5.12 1.32 21.64
C SER A 62 -6.26 0.75 20.78
N ILE A 63 -7.35 1.51 20.57
CA ILE A 63 -8.57 1.08 19.85
C ILE A 63 -8.45 1.20 18.31
N GLY A 64 -7.36 1.78 17.77
CA GLY A 64 -7.15 1.84 16.31
C GLY A 64 -7.96 2.93 15.60
N VAL A 65 -8.10 4.09 16.23
CA VAL A 65 -8.71 5.28 15.59
C VAL A 65 -7.83 5.73 14.43
N ALA A 66 -8.48 6.06 13.31
CA ALA A 66 -7.78 6.52 12.11
C ALA A 66 -7.07 7.84 12.36
N HIS A 67 -5.77 7.89 12.03
CA HIS A 67 -4.95 9.09 12.22
C HIS A 67 -3.90 9.21 11.10
N SER A 68 -3.45 10.43 10.85
CA SER A 68 -2.34 10.68 9.92
C SER A 68 -1.05 10.07 10.46
N LYS A 69 -0.35 9.27 9.66
CA LYS A 69 0.94 8.69 10.03
C LYS A 69 2.01 9.78 10.00
N GLU A 70 2.72 9.89 11.11
CA GLU A 70 3.93 10.67 11.26
C GLU A 70 5.09 9.70 11.54
N VAL A 71 6.29 10.05 11.07
CA VAL A 71 7.51 9.29 11.34
C VAL A 71 8.51 10.24 11.98
N VAL A 72 8.98 9.86 13.16
CA VAL A 72 9.84 10.73 13.97
C VAL A 72 11.24 10.16 14.06
N PHE A 73 12.23 10.97 13.68
CA PHE A 73 13.65 10.66 13.80
C PHE A 73 14.25 11.53 14.90
N ARG A 74 14.96 10.92 15.86
CA ARG A 74 15.69 11.69 16.88
C ARG A 74 17.04 12.13 16.30
N ILE A 75 17.35 13.42 16.39
CA ILE A 75 18.65 13.95 15.99
C ILE A 75 19.67 13.59 17.07
N GLU A 76 20.85 13.16 16.65
CA GLU A 76 21.93 12.85 17.60
C GLU A 76 22.37 14.11 18.37
N PRO A 77 22.60 13.99 19.68
CA PRO A 77 22.90 15.13 20.55
C PRO A 77 24.22 15.83 20.17
N ASP A 78 25.12 15.14 19.47
CA ASP A 78 26.41 15.67 19.05
C ASP A 78 26.29 16.64 17.86
N SER A 79 25.19 16.58 17.09
CA SER A 79 24.95 17.46 15.94
C SER A 79 23.48 17.93 15.88
N PRO A 80 23.01 18.70 16.89
CA PRO A 80 21.60 19.06 17.04
C PRO A 80 21.09 20.01 15.96
N ASP A 81 21.97 20.82 15.36
CA ASP A 81 21.66 21.74 14.26
C ASP A 81 21.87 21.08 12.88
N GLY A 82 22.34 19.82 12.83
CA GLY A 82 22.75 19.14 11.61
C GLY A 82 24.00 19.73 10.96
N ILE A 83 24.44 19.10 9.88
CA ILE A 83 25.67 19.40 9.15
C ILE A 83 25.29 19.98 7.78
N LYS A 84 25.69 21.22 7.49
CA LYS A 84 25.35 21.85 6.21
C LYS A 84 26.11 21.19 5.06
N LEU A 85 25.44 20.96 3.94
CA LEU A 85 26.06 20.40 2.74
C LEU A 85 27.22 21.28 2.22
N SER A 86 27.10 22.60 2.37
CA SER A 86 28.16 23.55 2.04
C SER A 86 29.41 23.36 2.89
N ASP A 87 29.25 22.98 4.16
CA ASP A 87 30.39 22.78 5.07
C ASP A 87 31.14 21.48 4.72
N ILE A 88 30.41 20.45 4.30
CA ILE A 88 31.00 19.22 3.76
C ILE A 88 31.72 19.52 2.42
N ALA A 89 31.06 20.25 1.52
CA ALA A 89 31.61 20.60 0.20
C ALA A 89 32.90 21.44 0.29
N ASN A 90 32.97 22.35 1.26
CA ASN A 90 34.12 23.20 1.51
C ASN A 90 35.19 22.53 2.39
N GLY A 91 35.04 21.25 2.72
CA GLY A 91 36.00 20.50 3.54
C GLY A 91 36.06 20.92 5.00
N LYS A 92 35.07 21.67 5.51
CA LYS A 92 34.98 22.08 6.92
C LYS A 92 34.48 20.95 7.81
N SER A 93 33.62 20.09 7.28
CA SER A 93 33.05 18.93 7.96
C SER A 93 33.24 17.69 7.09
N VAL A 94 34.39 17.02 7.25
CA VAL A 94 34.78 15.89 6.39
C VAL A 94 34.30 14.55 6.95
N GLU A 95 34.12 14.44 8.27
CA GLU A 95 33.81 13.20 8.95
C GLU A 95 32.80 13.42 10.08
N TYR A 96 31.97 12.42 10.35
CA TYR A 96 31.12 12.33 11.53
C TYR A 96 31.13 10.90 12.09
N ASN A 97 31.54 10.72 13.34
CA ASN A 97 31.61 9.41 14.02
C ASN A 97 32.28 8.30 13.17
N GLY A 98 33.44 8.58 12.56
CA GLY A 98 34.14 7.59 11.72
C GLY A 98 33.62 7.47 10.28
N VAL A 99 32.54 8.19 9.91
CA VAL A 99 31.95 8.13 8.57
C VAL A 99 32.40 9.32 7.74
N ASP A 100 32.97 9.05 6.55
CA ASP A 100 33.33 10.09 5.58
C ASP A 100 32.05 10.72 4.97
N LEU A 101 31.83 11.99 5.30
CA LEU A 101 30.66 12.76 4.87
C LEU A 101 30.73 13.12 3.39
N ARG A 102 31.89 13.00 2.73
CA ARG A 102 31.99 13.20 1.28
C ARG A 102 31.17 12.17 0.52
N GLY A 103 31.05 10.95 1.03
CA GLY A 103 30.13 9.94 0.48
C GLY A 103 28.67 10.35 0.60
N VAL A 104 28.28 10.94 1.73
CA VAL A 104 26.91 11.46 1.96
C VAL A 104 26.60 12.59 0.99
N LEU A 105 27.57 13.48 0.77
CA LEU A 105 27.48 14.56 -0.19
C LEU A 105 27.42 14.06 -1.63
N GLN A 106 28.14 12.99 -1.99
CA GLN A 106 28.03 12.36 -3.31
C GLN A 106 26.63 11.79 -3.56
N TYR A 107 26.03 11.12 -2.56
CA TYR A 107 24.65 10.65 -2.66
C TYR A 107 23.64 11.80 -2.74
N ALA A 108 23.86 12.88 -1.99
CA ALA A 108 23.06 14.09 -2.10
C ALA A 108 23.16 14.73 -3.52
N ARG A 109 24.37 14.72 -4.12
CA ARG A 109 24.66 15.29 -5.44
C ARG A 109 24.23 14.42 -6.62
N SER A 110 24.35 13.09 -6.54
CA SER A 110 23.95 12.16 -7.62
C SER A 110 22.45 12.16 -7.93
N ILE A 111 21.69 12.84 -7.08
CA ILE A 111 20.24 12.98 -7.13
C ILE A 111 19.82 14.30 -7.80
N THR A 112 20.75 15.26 -7.94
CA THR A 112 20.53 16.54 -8.59
C THR A 112 21.29 16.59 -9.91
N ASP A 113 20.57 16.64 -11.04
CA ASP A 113 21.15 16.86 -12.38
C ASP A 113 21.75 18.28 -12.55
N GLU A 114 21.74 19.13 -11.52
CA GLU A 114 22.26 20.49 -11.57
C GLU A 114 23.62 20.62 -10.90
N HIS A 115 24.52 21.35 -11.58
CA HIS A 115 25.89 21.70 -11.15
C HIS A 115 25.98 22.56 -9.88
N ASP A 116 24.88 22.78 -9.16
CA ASP A 116 24.86 23.62 -7.97
C ASP A 116 25.15 22.78 -6.72
N SER A 117 26.39 22.88 -6.24
CA SER A 117 26.96 22.13 -5.11
C SER A 117 26.26 22.31 -3.74
N SER A 118 25.13 23.02 -3.71
CA SER A 118 24.55 23.65 -2.52
C SER A 118 23.09 23.30 -2.23
N SER A 119 22.45 22.38 -2.98
CA SER A 119 21.04 22.03 -2.75
C SER A 119 20.78 20.52 -2.72
N CYS A 120 20.02 20.03 -1.73
CA CYS A 120 19.18 18.86 -1.91
C CYS A 120 17.77 19.31 -2.28
N TYR A 121 17.01 18.42 -2.92
CA TYR A 121 15.57 18.58 -3.10
C TYR A 121 14.86 18.86 -1.76
N ALA A 122 13.67 19.46 -1.83
CA ALA A 122 12.71 19.60 -0.72
C ALA A 122 12.24 18.27 -0.09
N THR A 123 12.77 17.13 -0.56
CA THR A 123 12.23 15.80 -0.37
C THR A 123 13.26 14.96 0.42
N PRO A 124 13.01 14.61 1.70
CA PRO A 124 14.06 14.10 2.59
C PRO A 124 14.59 12.71 2.22
N VAL A 125 15.88 12.44 2.35
CA VAL A 125 16.47 11.13 2.00
C VAL A 125 17.16 10.52 3.21
N LEU A 126 16.87 9.26 3.54
CA LEU A 126 17.56 8.52 4.59
C LEU A 126 18.68 7.65 4.00
N LEU A 127 19.89 7.83 4.51
CA LEU A 127 21.09 7.09 4.15
C LEU A 127 21.62 6.36 5.38
N VAL A 128 22.26 5.21 5.17
CA VAL A 128 22.90 4.42 6.22
C VAL A 128 24.28 4.00 5.75
N SER A 129 25.27 4.25 6.59
CA SER A 129 26.65 3.83 6.35
C SER A 129 26.88 2.35 6.68
N SER A 130 27.99 1.80 6.21
CA SER A 130 28.47 0.46 6.54
C SER A 130 28.65 0.22 8.05
N SER A 131 28.89 1.26 8.84
CA SER A 131 28.94 1.19 10.31
C SER A 131 27.56 1.21 10.99
N GLY A 132 26.48 1.37 10.23
CA GLY A 132 25.11 1.48 10.74
C GLY A 132 24.68 2.90 11.13
N GLN A 133 25.58 3.90 11.01
CA GLN A 133 25.25 5.31 11.23
C GLN A 133 24.24 5.78 10.18
N ARG A 134 23.16 6.46 10.62
CA ARG A 134 22.08 6.91 9.74
C ARG A 134 22.06 8.42 9.60
N PHE A 135 21.77 8.89 8.38
CA PHE A 135 21.75 10.31 8.03
C PHE A 135 20.46 10.65 7.28
N LEU A 136 19.68 11.60 7.80
CA LEU A 136 18.53 12.16 7.12
C LEU A 136 18.92 13.47 6.45
N CYS A 137 18.98 13.45 5.12
CA CYS A 137 19.22 14.64 4.30
C CYS A 137 17.92 15.40 4.10
N HIS A 138 17.86 16.67 4.50
CA HIS A 138 16.71 17.55 4.31
C HIS A 138 17.16 18.98 3.97
N GLU A 139 16.63 19.53 2.88
CA GLU A 139 16.98 20.86 2.35
C GLU A 139 18.49 21.04 2.06
N ARG A 140 19.22 21.76 2.92
CA ARG A 140 20.66 22.01 2.77
C ARG A 140 21.47 21.41 3.93
N THR A 141 20.84 20.54 4.72
CA THR A 141 21.39 20.02 5.96
C THR A 141 21.26 18.50 6.01
N VAL A 142 22.29 17.85 6.51
CA VAL A 142 22.34 16.43 6.81
C VAL A 142 22.21 16.29 8.33
N TYR A 143 21.22 15.56 8.80
CA TYR A 143 21.04 15.30 10.22
C TYR A 143 21.46 13.87 10.54
N PRO A 144 22.48 13.66 11.38
CA PRO A 144 22.72 12.36 11.99
C PRO A 144 21.52 12.02 12.88
N VAL A 145 20.91 10.87 12.64
CA VAL A 145 19.64 10.51 13.29
C VAL A 145 19.64 9.07 13.79
N GLN A 146 18.91 8.87 14.88
CA GLN A 146 18.52 7.56 15.36
C GLN A 146 17.25 7.09 14.62
N PRO A 147 17.10 5.77 14.39
CA PRO A 147 15.94 5.23 13.70
C PRO A 147 14.65 5.53 14.48
N PRO A 148 13.48 5.45 13.82
CA PRO A 148 12.20 5.66 14.49
C PRO A 148 12.06 4.66 15.64
N ILE A 149 12.00 5.19 16.86
CA ILE A 149 11.82 4.38 18.08
C ILE A 149 10.36 3.93 18.12
N GLU A 150 10.10 2.66 18.45
CA GLU A 150 8.74 2.15 18.72
C GLU A 150 8.16 2.88 19.94
N ARG A 151 7.57 4.05 19.69
CA ARG A 151 6.89 4.86 20.70
C ARG A 151 5.64 5.50 20.09
N PRO A 152 4.65 5.86 20.92
CA PRO A 152 3.48 6.60 20.45
C PRO A 152 3.93 7.90 19.75
N ALA A 153 3.44 8.12 18.53
CA ALA A 153 3.58 9.36 17.78
C ALA A 153 2.87 10.48 18.56
N HIS A 154 3.50 11.66 18.61
CA HIS A 154 3.02 12.80 19.39
C HIS A 154 1.58 13.15 18.99
N LEU A 155 0.63 13.02 19.92
CA LEU A 155 -0.79 13.35 19.71
C LEU A 155 -1.00 14.82 19.33
N PHE A 156 -0.10 15.69 19.80
CA PHE A 156 -0.03 17.12 19.54
C PHE A 156 1.46 17.51 19.65
N PRO A 157 1.96 18.52 18.92
CA PRO A 157 3.22 19.14 19.34
C PRO A 157 3.04 19.52 20.82
N PRO A 158 3.88 19.05 21.77
CA PRO A 158 3.77 19.44 23.16
C PRO A 158 3.64 20.95 23.19
N ARG A 159 2.53 21.43 23.78
CA ARG A 159 2.12 22.83 23.79
C ARG A 159 3.38 23.69 23.96
N LYS A 160 3.65 24.60 23.01
CA LYS A 160 4.59 25.72 23.25
C LYS A 160 4.28 26.22 24.65
N LYS A 161 5.29 26.34 25.53
CA LYS A 161 5.15 26.79 26.92
C LYS A 161 4.20 28.00 27.03
N THR A 162 2.92 27.73 27.16
CA THR A 162 1.90 28.65 27.63
C THR A 162 1.30 27.95 28.82
N SER A 163 2.12 27.72 29.86
CA SER A 163 1.60 27.21 31.13
C SER A 163 0.85 28.33 31.82
N PRO A 164 -0.32 28.09 32.41
CA PRO A 164 -0.69 28.77 33.62
C PRO A 164 -0.06 27.97 34.79
N LEU A 165 1.19 28.32 35.10
CA LEU A 165 1.85 28.08 36.40
C LEU A 165 2.36 26.66 36.72
N TYR A 166 3.66 26.49 36.41
CA TYR A 166 4.67 25.82 37.23
C TYR A 166 4.27 25.53 38.68
N TYR A 167 4.12 24.27 39.04
CA TYR A 167 4.35 23.80 40.40
C TYR A 167 5.66 23.01 40.41
N THR A 168 6.76 23.70 40.68
CA THR A 168 7.48 23.64 41.96
C THR A 168 8.82 24.37 41.83
N CYS A 169 8.97 25.42 42.64
CA CYS A 169 10.21 26.00 43.16
C CYS A 169 11.34 26.42 42.19
N MET A 170 11.43 27.74 41.98
CA MET A 170 12.65 28.57 41.94
C MET A 170 13.87 28.03 41.13
N GLN A 171 14.04 28.49 39.88
CA GLN A 171 15.08 29.47 39.53
C GLN A 171 15.06 29.86 38.05
N ASP A 172 15.02 31.18 37.88
CA ASP A 172 15.36 32.06 36.77
C ASP A 172 14.80 31.92 35.35
N ARG A 173 14.33 33.10 34.92
CA ARG A 173 13.87 33.50 33.61
C ARG A 173 15.06 33.87 32.70
N ASP A 174 14.77 33.85 31.41
CA ASP A 174 15.45 34.59 30.34
C ASP A 174 16.85 34.09 29.93
N ALA A 175 16.86 33.00 29.15
CA ALA A 175 17.79 32.78 28.05
C ALA A 175 17.18 31.84 27.00
N PRO A 176 17.35 32.06 25.68
CA PRO A 176 17.22 30.99 24.71
C PRO A 176 18.50 30.14 24.85
N ALA A 177 18.60 29.41 25.96
CA ALA A 177 19.73 28.55 26.20
C ALA A 177 19.57 27.29 25.36
N ASN A 178 20.67 26.87 24.74
CA ASN A 178 20.96 25.46 24.50
C ASN A 178 20.66 24.70 25.81
N ASP A 179 19.43 24.23 25.96
CA ASP A 179 19.06 23.32 27.04
C ASP A 179 19.87 22.05 26.79
N LYS A 180 20.92 21.83 27.60
CA LYS A 180 21.78 20.65 27.52
C LYS A 180 21.00 19.31 27.68
N GLY A 181 19.72 19.38 28.07
CA GLY A 181 18.77 18.27 28.12
C GLY A 181 17.61 18.37 27.12
N ALA A 182 17.72 19.17 26.07
CA ALA A 182 16.72 19.22 25.01
C ALA A 182 17.02 18.21 23.90
N VAL A 183 16.06 17.35 23.60
CA VAL A 183 16.10 16.41 22.48
C VAL A 183 15.50 17.09 21.26
N ARG A 184 16.23 17.04 20.13
CA ARG A 184 15.71 17.51 18.86
C ARG A 184 15.26 16.35 17.99
N GLU A 185 14.14 16.53 17.30
CA GLU A 185 13.52 15.47 16.50
C GLU A 185 13.02 16.04 15.17
N ILE A 186 13.13 15.23 14.12
CA ILE A 186 12.61 15.53 12.79
C ILE A 186 11.33 14.73 12.61
N VAL A 187 10.21 15.42 12.39
CA VAL A 187 8.90 14.81 12.20
C VAL A 187 8.53 14.87 10.72
N LEU A 188 8.46 13.70 10.08
CA LEU A 188 8.01 13.55 8.69
C LEU A 188 6.50 13.30 8.65
N LYS A 189 5.72 14.27 8.14
CA LYS A 189 4.26 14.14 7.99
C LYS A 189 3.91 13.53 6.63
N THR A 190 3.42 12.29 6.64
CA THR A 190 3.34 11.44 5.43
C THR A 190 2.07 11.64 4.60
N GLY A 191 1.05 12.32 5.15
CA GLY A 191 -0.26 12.48 4.50
C GLY A 191 -1.06 11.18 4.34
N LEU A 192 -0.54 10.05 4.81
CA LEU A 192 -1.17 8.74 4.81
C LEU A 192 -1.94 8.53 6.13
N VAL A 193 -3.05 7.80 6.11
CA VAL A 193 -3.83 7.52 7.31
C VAL A 193 -3.69 6.05 7.69
N VAL A 194 -3.48 5.74 8.97
CA VAL A 194 -3.37 4.38 9.50
C VAL A 194 -4.46 4.11 10.55
N THR A 195 -4.89 2.87 10.72
CA THR A 195 -5.97 2.44 11.65
C THR A 195 -5.47 1.48 12.74
N GLY A 196 -4.16 1.43 12.96
CA GLY A 196 -3.53 0.68 14.04
C GLY A 196 -3.14 1.56 15.22
N PRO A 197 -2.33 1.04 16.16
CA PRO A 197 -1.68 1.83 17.20
C PRO A 197 -0.97 3.05 16.60
N ARG A 198 -0.92 4.17 17.33
CA ARG A 198 -0.16 5.37 16.92
C ARG A 198 1.35 5.16 17.01
N THR A 199 1.89 4.01 16.66
CA THR A 199 3.32 3.74 16.80
C THR A 199 4.10 4.39 15.67
N ASN A 200 5.36 4.74 15.93
CA ASN A 200 6.30 5.23 14.90
C ASN A 200 6.89 4.09 14.04
N ASP A 201 6.34 2.88 14.13
CA ASP A 201 6.89 1.70 13.49
C ASP A 201 6.89 1.89 11.98
N VAL A 202 8.09 1.72 11.41
CA VAL A 202 8.35 1.66 9.98
C VAL A 202 9.36 0.55 9.77
N ARG A 203 9.21 -0.21 8.70
CA ARG A 203 10.24 -1.16 8.30
C ARG A 203 11.27 -0.41 7.45
N LEU A 204 12.54 -0.60 7.77
CA LEU A 204 13.64 -0.08 6.98
C LEU A 204 14.02 -1.15 5.96
N GLN A 205 14.01 -0.78 4.68
CA GLN A 205 14.52 -1.64 3.61
C GLN A 205 15.78 -1.01 3.01
N PHE A 206 16.87 -1.76 3.01
CA PHE A 206 18.15 -1.29 2.47
C PHE A 206 18.20 -1.52 0.96
N THR A 207 18.72 -0.53 0.25
CA THR A 207 19.05 -0.63 -1.17
C THR A 207 20.56 -0.71 -1.25
N GLU A 208 21.09 -1.90 -1.54
CA GLU A 208 22.53 -2.11 -1.68
C GLU A 208 23.06 -1.38 -2.90
N ASN A 209 24.21 -0.75 -2.72
CA ASN A 209 25.00 -0.18 -3.79
C ASN A 209 26.40 -0.76 -3.64
N GLU A 210 26.81 -1.66 -4.54
CA GLU A 210 28.08 -2.39 -4.48
C GLU A 210 29.34 -1.49 -4.55
N ARG A 211 29.17 -0.17 -4.72
CA ARG A 211 30.24 0.80 -4.99
C ARG A 211 30.43 1.88 -3.93
N SER A 212 29.70 1.85 -2.81
CA SER A 212 29.85 2.88 -1.78
C SER A 212 29.72 2.31 -0.36
N ASP A 213 30.30 3.02 0.60
CA ASP A 213 30.13 2.73 2.03
C ASP A 213 28.78 3.21 2.59
N LEU A 214 27.87 3.70 1.73
CA LEU A 214 26.59 4.30 2.11
C LEU A 214 25.45 3.70 1.29
N ALA A 215 24.57 2.96 1.96
CA ALA A 215 23.33 2.43 1.38
C ALA A 215 22.17 3.41 1.57
N ARG A 216 21.22 3.42 0.63
CA ARG A 216 19.97 4.17 0.79
C ARG A 216 18.95 3.32 1.53
N VAL A 217 18.17 3.95 2.41
CA VAL A 217 17.11 3.29 3.15
C VAL A 217 15.73 3.78 2.74
N ARG A 218 14.84 2.81 2.52
CA ARG A 218 13.42 3.02 2.25
C ARG A 218 12.63 2.82 3.52
N LEU A 219 11.59 3.64 3.66
CA LEU A 219 10.70 3.60 4.81
C LEU A 219 9.39 2.95 4.37
N ILE A 220 9.11 1.74 4.83
CA ILE A 220 7.85 1.03 4.54
C ILE A 220 6.92 1.21 5.74
N VAL A 221 5.73 1.76 5.48
CA VAL A 221 4.68 1.91 6.49
C VAL A 221 3.89 0.61 6.59
N PRO A 222 3.73 0.04 7.80
CA PRO A 222 3.24 -1.32 7.97
C PRO A 222 1.75 -1.54 7.66
N SER A 223 0.87 -0.53 7.73
CA SER A 223 -0.54 -0.71 7.36
C SER A 223 -1.29 0.62 7.18
N ILE A 224 -1.38 1.10 5.95
CA ILE A 224 -2.15 2.30 5.60
C ILE A 224 -3.61 1.95 5.35
N ALA A 225 -4.50 2.72 5.98
CA ALA A 225 -5.94 2.69 5.76
C ALA A 225 -6.29 3.40 4.44
N VAL A 226 -6.33 2.65 3.34
CA VAL A 226 -6.53 3.18 1.97
C VAL A 226 -7.80 4.01 1.88
N ARG A 227 -8.92 3.53 2.43
CA ARG A 227 -10.21 4.24 2.38
C ARG A 227 -10.27 5.52 3.18
N LYS A 228 -9.45 5.61 4.24
CA LYS A 228 -9.42 6.78 5.13
C LYS A 228 -8.34 7.78 4.72
N THR A 229 -7.43 7.39 3.83
CA THR A 229 -6.36 8.26 3.34
C THR A 229 -6.91 9.26 2.31
N PRO A 230 -6.88 10.57 2.60
CA PRO A 230 -7.43 11.57 1.69
C PRO A 230 -6.68 11.60 0.36
N GLY A 231 -7.42 11.63 -0.76
CA GLY A 231 -6.83 11.72 -2.10
C GLY A 231 -6.09 10.45 -2.56
N MET A 232 -6.28 9.32 -1.88
CA MET A 232 -5.77 8.02 -2.31
C MET A 232 -6.52 7.55 -3.56
N THR A 233 -5.78 7.34 -4.66
CA THR A 233 -6.28 6.82 -5.94
C THR A 233 -5.57 5.51 -6.30
N PRO A 234 -6.10 4.72 -7.26
CA PRO A 234 -5.43 3.50 -7.73
C PRO A 234 -4.01 3.72 -8.22
N ILE A 235 -3.79 4.75 -9.04
CA ILE A 235 -2.44 5.10 -9.47
C ILE A 235 -1.55 5.52 -8.31
N HIS A 236 -2.12 6.21 -7.30
CA HIS A 236 -1.35 6.67 -6.18
C HIS A 236 -0.88 5.51 -5.30
N LEU A 237 -1.78 4.58 -4.97
CA LEU A 237 -1.42 3.36 -4.25
C LEU A 237 -0.40 2.54 -5.03
N ALA A 238 -0.59 2.40 -6.35
CA ALA A 238 0.35 1.69 -7.21
C ALA A 238 1.77 2.28 -7.14
N LEU A 239 1.89 3.61 -7.22
CA LEU A 239 3.17 4.33 -7.12
C LEU A 239 3.85 4.18 -5.75
N LEU A 240 3.08 3.97 -4.68
CA LEU A 240 3.62 3.79 -3.33
C LEU A 240 3.85 2.32 -2.96
N SER A 241 3.27 1.37 -3.67
CA SER A 241 3.33 -0.04 -3.28
C SER A 241 4.59 -0.70 -3.85
N PRO A 242 5.48 -1.25 -3.00
CA PRO A 242 6.67 -1.97 -3.48
C PRO A 242 6.30 -3.27 -4.23
N CYS A 243 5.11 -3.82 -3.98
CA CYS A 243 4.59 -4.97 -4.72
C CYS A 243 4.24 -4.62 -6.17
N VAL A 244 3.86 -3.36 -6.42
CA VAL A 244 3.48 -2.89 -7.75
C VAL A 244 4.66 -2.31 -8.50
N VAL A 245 5.42 -1.45 -7.84
CA VAL A 245 6.66 -0.85 -8.36
C VAL A 245 7.82 -1.46 -7.61
N SER A 246 8.20 -2.67 -8.02
CA SER A 246 9.40 -3.32 -7.52
C SER A 246 10.65 -2.65 -8.08
N ASP A 247 11.78 -2.75 -7.38
CA ASP A 247 13.05 -2.13 -7.80
C ASP A 247 13.88 -2.96 -8.75
N ASN A 248 13.73 -4.27 -8.65
CA ASN A 248 14.63 -5.24 -9.28
C ASN A 248 14.02 -5.84 -10.54
N SER A 249 12.78 -5.48 -10.88
CA SER A 249 12.09 -6.01 -12.05
C SER A 249 11.18 -4.97 -12.68
N GLU A 250 10.96 -5.13 -14.00
CA GLU A 250 10.02 -4.27 -14.71
C GLU A 250 8.60 -4.44 -14.15
N SER A 251 7.98 -3.33 -13.74
CA SER A 251 6.61 -3.37 -13.25
C SER A 251 5.65 -3.61 -14.41
N VAL A 252 5.02 -4.80 -14.41
CA VAL A 252 3.99 -5.19 -15.39
C VAL A 252 2.86 -4.17 -15.44
N PHE A 253 2.47 -3.65 -14.27
CA PHE A 253 1.44 -2.61 -14.19
C PHE A 253 1.90 -1.32 -14.88
N PHE A 254 3.11 -0.80 -14.60
CA PHE A 254 3.59 0.43 -15.23
C PHE A 254 3.74 0.30 -16.74
N ARG A 255 4.26 -0.84 -17.21
CA ARG A 255 4.38 -1.14 -18.63
C ARG A 255 3.01 -1.03 -19.32
N ARG A 256 2.00 -1.68 -18.75
CA ARG A 256 0.62 -1.64 -19.27
C ARG A 256 -0.07 -0.29 -19.10
N TYR A 257 0.22 0.44 -18.03
CA TYR A 257 -0.31 1.79 -17.79
C TYR A 257 0.21 2.78 -18.84
N VAL A 258 1.50 2.72 -19.16
CA VAL A 258 2.10 3.52 -20.24
C VAL A 258 1.54 3.11 -21.60
N ALA A 259 1.38 1.81 -21.86
CA ALA A 259 0.76 1.32 -23.09
C ALA A 259 -0.69 1.83 -23.25
N LEU A 260 -1.49 1.77 -22.18
CA LEU A 260 -2.85 2.32 -22.15
C LEU A 260 -2.84 3.82 -22.43
N ALA A 261 -1.96 4.57 -21.76
CA ALA A 261 -1.88 6.01 -21.96
C ALA A 261 -1.52 6.38 -23.40
N ARG A 262 -0.53 5.70 -24.00
CA ARG A 262 -0.16 5.89 -25.42
C ARG A 262 -1.31 5.54 -26.35
N ALA A 263 -1.98 4.42 -26.11
CA ALA A 263 -3.09 3.99 -26.94
C ALA A 263 -4.31 4.95 -26.85
N CYS A 264 -4.41 5.75 -25.79
CA CYS A 264 -5.44 6.77 -25.62
C CYS A 264 -5.01 8.17 -26.08
N MET A 265 -3.78 8.35 -26.57
CA MET A 265 -3.36 9.63 -27.14
C MET A 265 -4.17 9.91 -28.41
N GLY A 266 -4.61 11.15 -28.58
CA GLY A 266 -5.25 11.59 -29.82
C GLY A 266 -4.25 11.67 -30.97
N ASP A 267 -4.75 11.79 -32.19
CA ASP A 267 -3.93 11.91 -33.41
C ASP A 267 -3.00 13.14 -33.37
N ASP A 268 -3.40 14.19 -32.64
CA ASP A 268 -2.60 15.40 -32.41
C ASP A 268 -1.47 15.21 -31.39
N GLY A 269 -1.30 14.00 -30.84
CA GLY A 269 -0.29 13.68 -29.83
C GLY A 269 -0.59 14.26 -28.45
N GLU A 270 -1.80 14.75 -28.20
CA GLU A 270 -2.20 15.24 -26.89
C GLU A 270 -2.25 14.10 -25.86
N LEU A 271 -1.73 14.38 -24.66
CA LEU A 271 -1.81 13.42 -23.56
C LEU A 271 -3.28 13.19 -23.17
N PRO A 272 -3.69 11.94 -22.95
CA PRO A 272 -5.02 11.63 -22.48
C PRO A 272 -5.29 12.40 -21.20
N LEU A 273 -6.48 12.97 -21.09
CA LEU A 273 -6.88 13.79 -19.96
C LEU A 273 -6.57 13.04 -18.65
N GLY A 274 -7.05 11.80 -18.46
CA GLY A 274 -6.83 10.99 -17.26
C GLY A 274 -5.35 10.83 -16.84
N LEU A 275 -4.42 10.70 -17.79
CA LEU A 275 -2.98 10.69 -17.51
C LEU A 275 -2.51 12.05 -16.96
N LYS A 276 -2.96 13.16 -17.55
CA LYS A 276 -2.63 14.51 -17.05
C LYS A 276 -3.04 14.68 -15.59
N LEU A 277 -4.22 14.18 -15.20
CA LEU A 277 -4.67 14.25 -13.80
C LEU A 277 -3.89 13.34 -12.87
N ASP A 278 -3.61 12.11 -13.29
CA ASP A 278 -2.81 11.18 -12.50
C ASP A 278 -1.43 11.78 -12.21
N ILE A 279 -0.77 12.32 -13.25
CA ILE A 279 0.51 13.02 -13.15
C ILE A 279 0.37 14.24 -12.24
N HIS A 280 -0.67 15.06 -12.41
CA HIS A 280 -0.86 16.23 -11.57
C HIS A 280 -1.03 15.88 -10.09
N MET A 281 -1.91 14.93 -9.77
CA MET A 281 -2.19 14.51 -8.39
C MET A 281 -1.02 13.78 -7.74
N ASN A 282 -0.12 13.21 -8.54
CA ASN A 282 0.96 12.34 -8.06
C ASN A 282 2.34 12.74 -8.60
N MET A 283 2.51 14.01 -8.95
CA MET A 283 3.70 14.52 -9.65
C MET A 283 4.99 14.13 -8.92
N GLN A 284 5.02 14.35 -7.61
CA GLN A 284 6.16 14.00 -6.75
C GLN A 284 6.49 12.51 -6.81
N GLN A 285 5.47 11.65 -6.88
CA GLN A 285 5.63 10.20 -6.92
C GLN A 285 6.13 9.70 -8.26
N PHE A 286 5.59 10.24 -9.35
CA PHE A 286 6.11 9.95 -10.69
C PHE A 286 7.57 10.38 -10.82
N VAL A 287 7.92 11.59 -10.38
CA VAL A 287 9.31 12.07 -10.39
C VAL A 287 10.19 11.15 -9.56
N HIS A 288 9.74 10.74 -8.37
CA HIS A 288 10.48 9.83 -7.51
C HIS A 288 10.77 8.50 -8.21
N VAL A 289 9.74 7.83 -8.75
CA VAL A 289 9.89 6.56 -9.47
C VAL A 289 10.84 6.72 -10.67
N LEU A 290 10.70 7.79 -11.46
CA LEU A 290 11.54 8.03 -12.64
C LEU A 290 13.00 8.35 -12.28
N THR A 291 13.24 9.03 -11.16
CA THR A 291 14.59 9.43 -10.72
C THR A 291 15.34 8.26 -10.12
N TYR A 292 14.65 7.42 -9.35
CA TYR A 292 15.30 6.46 -8.45
C TYR A 292 15.16 4.99 -8.87
N ASN A 293 14.17 4.63 -9.69
CA ASN A 293 13.97 3.23 -10.11
C ASN A 293 14.58 2.95 -11.49
N LYS A 294 15.90 3.16 -11.61
CA LYS A 294 16.66 2.78 -12.81
C LYS A 294 16.71 1.25 -12.90
N GLY A 295 15.87 0.67 -13.77
CA GLY A 295 15.82 -0.77 -14.06
C GLY A 295 14.40 -1.33 -14.23
N THR A 296 13.37 -0.59 -13.81
CA THR A 296 12.00 -1.11 -13.63
C THR A 296 11.02 -0.62 -14.69
N ILE A 297 11.46 0.27 -15.57
CA ILE A 297 10.68 0.85 -16.66
C ILE A 297 11.59 0.85 -17.89
N SER A 298 11.14 0.26 -19.00
CA SER A 298 11.90 0.31 -20.26
C SER A 298 12.27 1.75 -20.63
N ARG A 299 13.43 1.95 -21.26
CA ARG A 299 13.94 3.30 -21.60
C ARG A 299 12.90 4.14 -22.35
N MET A 300 12.20 3.53 -23.31
CA MET A 300 11.14 4.20 -24.07
C MET A 300 9.97 4.63 -23.18
N ASN A 301 9.54 3.77 -22.24
CA ASN A 301 8.45 4.08 -21.31
C ASN A 301 8.85 5.17 -20.30
N ALA A 302 10.10 5.14 -19.83
CA ALA A 302 10.65 6.17 -18.96
C ALA A 302 10.74 7.53 -19.67
N GLU A 303 11.26 7.57 -20.90
CA GLU A 303 11.32 8.80 -21.71
C GLU A 303 9.93 9.40 -21.94
N PHE A 304 8.93 8.57 -22.28
CA PHE A 304 7.55 9.03 -22.44
C PHE A 304 6.99 9.64 -21.15
N LEU A 305 7.16 8.96 -20.01
CA LEU A 305 6.67 9.46 -18.72
C LEU A 305 7.41 10.72 -18.27
N ILE A 306 8.73 10.80 -18.44
CA ILE A 306 9.54 12.01 -18.15
C ILE A 306 9.01 13.19 -18.95
N ASN A 307 8.79 13.01 -20.26
CA ASN A 307 8.27 14.08 -21.11
C ASN A 307 6.85 14.48 -20.70
N SER A 308 6.01 13.51 -20.35
CA SER A 308 4.63 13.77 -19.89
C SER A 308 4.60 14.55 -18.56
N VAL A 309 5.43 14.15 -17.60
CA VAL A 309 5.62 14.83 -16.31
C VAL A 309 6.09 16.28 -16.50
N ARG A 310 7.09 16.48 -17.36
CA ARG A 310 7.60 17.83 -17.70
C ARG A 310 6.53 18.70 -18.37
N LEU A 311 5.76 18.15 -19.31
CA LEU A 311 4.71 18.87 -20.02
C LEU A 311 3.60 19.33 -19.05
N VAL A 312 3.04 18.39 -18.28
CA VAL A 312 1.97 18.68 -17.30
C VAL A 312 2.47 19.68 -16.25
N GLY A 313 3.72 19.56 -15.78
CA GLY A 313 4.31 20.50 -14.84
C GLY A 313 4.44 21.93 -15.36
N ARG A 314 4.60 22.13 -16.68
CA ARG A 314 4.60 23.45 -17.32
C ARG A 314 3.19 24.02 -17.51
N GLU A 315 2.26 23.20 -18.01
CA GLU A 315 0.86 23.60 -18.28
C GLU A 315 0.13 24.05 -17.00
N TYR A 316 0.37 23.40 -15.87
CA TYR A 316 -0.38 23.66 -14.63
C TYR A 316 0.02 24.91 -13.85
N LYS A 317 1.16 25.53 -14.17
CA LYS A 317 1.43 26.89 -13.67
C LYS A 317 0.44 27.91 -14.25
N ALA A 318 -0.29 27.55 -15.31
CA ALA A 318 -1.23 28.44 -16.00
C ALA A 318 -2.71 28.16 -15.72
N VAL A 319 -3.19 26.89 -15.72
CA VAL A 319 -4.63 26.56 -15.53
C VAL A 319 -4.81 25.15 -14.94
N SER A 320 -5.77 24.96 -14.03
CA SER A 320 -6.21 23.62 -13.59
C SER A 320 -7.21 23.02 -14.60
N PRO A 321 -7.00 21.80 -15.12
CA PRO A 321 -7.92 21.09 -15.98
C PRO A 321 -9.23 20.85 -15.24
N LYS A 322 -10.33 21.12 -15.95
CA LYS A 322 -11.68 20.84 -15.50
C LYS A 322 -12.00 19.38 -15.81
N TYR A 323 -12.58 18.69 -14.85
CA TYR A 323 -13.00 17.30 -14.97
C TYR A 323 -14.47 17.16 -14.67
N ASN A 324 -15.16 16.34 -15.46
CA ASN A 324 -16.41 15.76 -14.99
C ASN A 324 -16.11 14.68 -13.93
N VAL A 325 -16.94 14.62 -12.89
CA VAL A 325 -16.86 13.60 -11.84
C VAL A 325 -16.96 12.20 -12.45
N ASP A 326 -17.84 12.00 -13.42
CA ASP A 326 -18.08 10.69 -14.05
C ASP A 326 -16.87 10.19 -14.84
N GLU A 327 -16.23 11.05 -15.63
CA GLU A 327 -15.01 10.73 -16.38
C GLU A 327 -13.87 10.35 -15.44
N ARG A 328 -13.71 11.09 -14.34
CA ARG A 328 -12.71 10.76 -13.32
C ARG A 328 -12.99 9.41 -12.68
N VAL A 329 -14.24 9.12 -12.31
CA VAL A 329 -14.62 7.83 -11.73
C VAL A 329 -14.36 6.69 -12.71
N GLN A 330 -14.69 6.87 -13.99
CA GLN A 330 -14.43 5.89 -15.03
C GLN A 330 -12.92 5.64 -15.21
N HIS A 331 -12.11 6.70 -15.25
CA HIS A 331 -10.65 6.58 -15.32
C HIS A 331 -10.07 5.81 -14.13
N LEU A 332 -10.48 6.14 -12.90
CA LEU A 332 -10.02 5.42 -11.71
C LEU A 332 -10.42 3.93 -11.75
N ARG A 333 -11.61 3.60 -12.29
CA ARG A 333 -12.04 2.22 -12.51
C ARG A 333 -11.16 1.50 -13.54
N ARG A 334 -10.80 2.17 -14.65
CA ARG A 334 -9.87 1.63 -15.66
C ARG A 334 -8.51 1.29 -15.05
N VAL A 335 -7.93 2.21 -14.27
CA VAL A 335 -6.64 1.97 -13.60
C VAL A 335 -6.73 0.83 -12.59
N LEU A 336 -7.84 0.74 -11.86
CA LEU A 336 -8.05 -0.34 -10.90
C LEU A 336 -8.20 -1.72 -11.56
N LEU A 337 -8.91 -1.78 -12.69
CA LEU A 337 -9.04 -2.97 -13.52
C LEU A 337 -7.69 -3.40 -14.09
N LEU A 338 -6.91 -2.43 -14.58
CA LEU A 338 -5.55 -2.64 -15.07
C LEU A 338 -4.62 -3.20 -13.98
N LEU A 339 -4.72 -2.69 -12.74
CA LEU A 339 -4.01 -3.24 -11.60
C LEU A 339 -4.43 -4.69 -11.33
N GLY A 340 -5.73 -4.99 -11.33
CA GLY A 340 -6.24 -6.34 -11.09
C GLY A 340 -5.81 -7.36 -12.16
N LEU A 341 -5.59 -6.91 -13.40
CA LEU A 341 -5.06 -7.73 -14.49
C LEU A 341 -3.53 -7.85 -14.48
N SER A 342 -2.84 -7.07 -13.64
CA SER A 342 -1.37 -6.98 -13.64
C SER A 342 -0.69 -7.43 -12.35
N GLN A 343 -1.39 -7.34 -11.22
CA GLN A 343 -0.84 -7.61 -9.90
C GLN A 343 -1.34 -8.96 -9.39
N SER A 344 -0.43 -9.78 -8.85
CA SER A 344 -0.74 -11.10 -8.31
C SER A 344 -1.01 -11.09 -6.80
N GLU A 345 -0.60 -10.02 -6.11
CA GLU A 345 -0.67 -9.89 -4.66
C GLU A 345 -2.14 -9.83 -4.19
N GLU A 346 -2.61 -10.91 -3.57
CA GLU A 346 -4.00 -11.02 -3.11
C GLU A 346 -4.31 -10.06 -1.97
N THR A 347 -3.32 -9.77 -1.13
CA THR A 347 -3.46 -8.80 -0.03
C THR A 347 -3.70 -7.37 -0.54
N MET A 348 -3.41 -7.08 -1.81
CA MET A 348 -3.65 -5.77 -2.42
C MET A 348 -5.14 -5.47 -2.59
N PHE A 349 -5.94 -6.50 -2.87
CA PHE A 349 -7.36 -6.36 -3.21
C PHE A 349 -8.25 -6.92 -2.11
N ARG A 350 -9.48 -6.43 -2.05
CA ARG A 350 -10.51 -7.05 -1.20
C ARG A 350 -10.90 -8.40 -1.77
N PRO A 351 -11.11 -9.42 -0.92
CA PRO A 351 -11.73 -10.66 -1.34
C PRO A 351 -13.03 -10.41 -2.09
N PHE A 352 -13.25 -11.18 -3.15
CA PHE A 352 -14.44 -11.05 -3.98
C PHE A 352 -15.71 -11.42 -3.23
N SER A 353 -16.69 -10.51 -3.23
CA SER A 353 -18.06 -10.86 -2.84
C SER A 353 -18.68 -11.80 -3.89
N ALA A 354 -19.73 -12.53 -3.51
CA ALA A 354 -20.49 -13.36 -4.46
C ALA A 354 -20.97 -12.55 -5.68
N GLN A 355 -21.39 -11.30 -5.46
CA GLN A 355 -21.78 -10.36 -6.52
C GLN A 355 -20.62 -10.00 -7.46
N SER A 356 -19.42 -9.78 -6.92
CA SER A 356 -18.23 -9.44 -7.72
C SER A 356 -17.74 -10.64 -8.51
N LYS A 357 -17.82 -11.84 -7.93
CA LYS A 357 -17.54 -13.10 -8.64
C LYS A 357 -18.53 -13.34 -9.77
N LEU A 358 -19.82 -13.07 -9.53
CA LEU A 358 -20.84 -13.13 -10.57
C LEU A 358 -20.56 -12.15 -11.71
N TRP A 359 -20.21 -10.89 -11.39
CA TRP A 359 -19.82 -9.90 -12.39
C TRP A 359 -18.64 -10.39 -13.24
N VAL A 360 -17.53 -10.82 -12.63
CA VAL A 360 -16.34 -11.24 -13.39
C VAL A 360 -16.61 -12.48 -14.24
N VAL A 361 -17.37 -13.45 -13.76
CA VAL A 361 -17.70 -14.64 -14.57
C VAL A 361 -18.67 -14.30 -15.71
N SER A 362 -19.67 -13.45 -15.46
CA SER A 362 -20.56 -12.95 -16.52
C SER A 362 -19.79 -12.15 -17.58
N GLU A 363 -18.89 -11.26 -17.15
CA GLU A 363 -18.01 -10.53 -18.06
C GLU A 363 -17.12 -11.50 -18.85
N PHE A 364 -16.55 -12.53 -18.22
CA PHE A 364 -15.71 -13.52 -18.91
C PHE A 364 -16.46 -14.33 -19.96
N ILE A 365 -17.71 -14.68 -19.67
CA ILE A 365 -18.54 -15.45 -20.61
C ILE A 365 -18.96 -14.58 -21.78
N HIS A 366 -19.39 -13.35 -21.54
CA HIS A 366 -19.98 -12.53 -22.59
C HIS A 366 -18.95 -11.66 -23.30
N SER A 367 -18.03 -11.02 -22.58
CA SER A 367 -17.07 -10.06 -23.15
C SER A 367 -15.86 -10.73 -23.77
N LYS A 368 -15.81 -10.73 -25.11
CA LYS A 368 -14.69 -11.31 -25.87
C LYS A 368 -13.38 -10.59 -25.57
N GLN A 369 -13.40 -9.26 -25.46
CA GLN A 369 -12.20 -8.48 -25.13
C GLN A 369 -11.70 -8.82 -23.72
N PHE A 370 -12.61 -8.94 -22.73
CA PHE A 370 -12.22 -9.35 -21.38
C PHE A 370 -11.66 -10.77 -21.36
N GLN A 371 -12.34 -11.70 -22.04
CA GLN A 371 -11.91 -13.08 -22.16
C GLN A 371 -10.49 -13.17 -22.75
N ASN A 372 -10.21 -12.45 -23.85
CA ASN A 372 -8.88 -12.38 -24.46
C ASN A 372 -7.84 -11.80 -23.49
N ALA A 373 -8.16 -10.69 -22.84
CA ALA A 373 -7.25 -10.00 -21.92
C ALA A 373 -6.86 -10.90 -20.74
N VAL A 374 -7.84 -11.55 -20.11
CA VAL A 374 -7.63 -12.42 -18.95
C VAL A 374 -6.86 -13.69 -19.33
N ILE A 375 -7.21 -14.35 -20.44
CA ILE A 375 -6.54 -15.56 -20.90
C ILE A 375 -5.09 -15.25 -21.25
N SER A 376 -4.83 -14.20 -22.03
CA SER A 376 -3.46 -13.85 -22.40
C SER A 376 -2.63 -13.39 -21.20
N ALA A 377 -3.22 -12.65 -20.25
CA ALA A 377 -2.57 -12.30 -18.98
C ALA A 377 -2.16 -13.54 -18.18
N ALA A 378 -3.06 -14.53 -18.08
CA ALA A 378 -2.81 -15.79 -17.40
C ALA A 378 -1.70 -16.60 -18.11
N MET A 379 -1.75 -16.72 -19.45
CA MET A 379 -0.74 -17.42 -20.24
C MET A 379 0.65 -16.79 -20.10
N ALA A 380 0.73 -15.46 -20.21
CA ALA A 380 1.99 -14.73 -20.08
C ALA A 380 2.58 -14.84 -18.67
N SER A 381 1.75 -14.75 -17.63
CA SER A 381 2.17 -14.89 -16.23
C SER A 381 2.68 -16.31 -15.92
N MET A 382 1.95 -17.34 -16.40
CA MET A 382 2.37 -18.73 -16.25
C MET A 382 3.70 -19.00 -16.96
N THR A 383 3.80 -18.56 -18.21
CA THR A 383 5.02 -18.72 -19.02
C THR A 383 6.22 -18.09 -18.33
N SER A 384 6.06 -16.86 -17.82
CA SER A 384 7.09 -16.16 -17.06
C SER A 384 7.49 -16.90 -15.77
N SER A 385 6.53 -17.54 -15.10
CA SER A 385 6.79 -18.32 -13.88
C SER A 385 7.65 -19.55 -14.18
N ILE A 386 7.30 -20.31 -15.23
CA ILE A 386 8.04 -21.52 -15.62
C ILE A 386 9.43 -21.15 -16.16
N ASP A 387 9.53 -20.09 -16.97
CA ASP A 387 10.83 -19.60 -17.46
C ASP A 387 11.76 -19.15 -16.32
N ARG A 388 11.21 -18.80 -15.14
CA ARG A 388 11.96 -18.52 -13.90
C ARG A 388 12.23 -19.75 -13.04
N GLY A 389 11.89 -20.95 -13.51
CA GLY A 389 12.08 -22.22 -12.80
C GLY A 389 10.98 -22.54 -11.78
N ILE A 390 9.85 -21.85 -11.80
CA ILE A 390 8.71 -22.13 -10.90
C ILE A 390 7.80 -23.14 -11.60
N THR A 391 7.80 -24.38 -11.12
CA THR A 391 7.10 -25.52 -11.76
C THR A 391 5.86 -26.00 -11.00
N SER A 392 5.77 -25.71 -9.70
CA SER A 392 4.63 -26.14 -8.88
C SER A 392 3.36 -25.34 -9.19
N LYS A 393 2.21 -26.02 -9.31
CA LYS A 393 0.90 -25.41 -9.58
C LYS A 393 0.55 -24.29 -8.58
N GLU A 394 0.77 -24.52 -7.29
CA GLU A 394 0.44 -23.56 -6.24
C GLU A 394 1.24 -22.26 -6.35
N ALA A 395 2.54 -22.34 -6.64
CA ALA A 395 3.37 -21.15 -6.83
C ALA A 395 3.01 -20.39 -8.12
N ILE A 396 2.69 -21.10 -9.20
CA ILE A 396 2.20 -20.50 -10.45
C ILE A 396 0.87 -19.77 -10.21
N LEU A 397 -0.08 -20.41 -9.51
CA LEU A 397 -1.35 -19.80 -9.09
C LEU A 397 -1.11 -18.55 -8.24
N LYS A 398 -0.18 -18.60 -7.29
CA LYS A 398 0.18 -17.46 -6.46
C LYS A 398 0.72 -16.29 -7.31
N GLY A 399 1.46 -16.59 -8.38
CA GLY A 399 2.01 -15.61 -9.33
C GLY A 399 1.02 -15.07 -10.37
N MET A 400 -0.16 -15.68 -10.55
CA MET A 400 -1.14 -15.21 -11.53
C MET A 400 -1.75 -13.85 -11.15
N PRO A 401 -2.19 -13.02 -12.12
CA PRO A 401 -2.88 -11.78 -11.82
C PRO A 401 -4.18 -12.00 -11.03
N TYR A 402 -4.50 -11.06 -10.14
CA TYR A 402 -5.58 -11.17 -9.16
C TYR A 402 -6.92 -11.53 -9.80
N LEU A 403 -7.30 -10.87 -10.90
CA LEU A 403 -8.56 -11.13 -11.60
C LEU A 403 -8.60 -12.51 -12.28
N CYS A 404 -7.46 -12.99 -12.78
CA CYS A 404 -7.36 -14.33 -13.37
C CYS A 404 -7.67 -15.40 -12.30
N LYS A 405 -7.16 -15.23 -11.07
CA LYS A 405 -7.42 -16.16 -9.97
C LYS A 405 -8.90 -16.26 -9.58
N GLN A 406 -9.72 -15.25 -9.88
CA GLN A 406 -11.13 -15.24 -9.50
C GLN A 406 -12.02 -16.08 -10.42
N ILE A 407 -11.50 -16.50 -11.58
CA ILE A 407 -12.25 -17.23 -12.61
C ILE A 407 -11.97 -18.74 -12.45
N PRO A 408 -12.97 -19.56 -12.08
CA PRO A 408 -12.79 -20.99 -11.86
C PRO A 408 -12.30 -21.72 -13.11
N GLY A 409 -11.33 -22.62 -12.99
CA GLY A 409 -10.84 -23.45 -14.09
C GLY A 409 -9.95 -22.73 -15.12
N LEU A 410 -9.81 -21.40 -15.04
CA LEU A 410 -8.95 -20.64 -15.94
C LEU A 410 -7.48 -21.05 -15.80
N CYS A 411 -6.97 -21.10 -14.56
CA CYS A 411 -5.57 -21.42 -14.32
C CYS A 411 -5.24 -22.82 -14.80
N GLU A 412 -6.06 -23.80 -14.44
CA GLU A 412 -5.92 -25.18 -14.86
C GLU A 412 -5.91 -25.32 -16.39
N ALA A 413 -6.87 -24.69 -17.09
CA ALA A 413 -6.94 -24.76 -18.55
C ALA A 413 -5.69 -24.14 -19.20
N VAL A 414 -5.30 -22.95 -18.76
CA VAL A 414 -4.09 -22.26 -19.24
C VAL A 414 -2.85 -23.09 -18.95
N TYR A 415 -2.78 -23.71 -17.77
CA TYR A 415 -1.71 -24.59 -17.35
C TYR A 415 -1.48 -25.74 -18.32
N THR A 416 -2.52 -26.50 -18.61
CA THR A 416 -2.40 -27.64 -19.52
C THR A 416 -2.07 -27.22 -20.94
N ILE A 417 -2.68 -26.14 -21.42
CA ILE A 417 -2.47 -25.69 -22.80
C ILE A 417 -1.05 -25.15 -22.99
N VAL A 418 -0.54 -24.31 -22.10
CA VAL A 418 0.83 -23.75 -22.21
C VAL A 418 1.88 -24.84 -21.99
N ARG A 419 1.65 -25.76 -21.05
CA ARG A 419 2.55 -26.90 -20.82
C ARG A 419 2.69 -27.77 -22.08
N ALA A 420 1.58 -28.08 -22.75
CA ALA A 420 1.59 -28.82 -24.01
C ALA A 420 2.21 -28.00 -25.16
N ALA A 421 1.86 -26.71 -25.26
CA ALA A 421 2.25 -25.86 -26.39
C ALA A 421 3.72 -25.45 -26.39
N LYS A 422 4.29 -25.15 -25.21
CA LYS A 422 5.63 -24.54 -25.10
C LYS A 422 6.68 -25.52 -24.56
N TYR A 423 6.27 -26.44 -23.68
CA TYR A 423 7.21 -27.26 -22.90
C TYR A 423 7.12 -28.75 -23.20
N ASN A 424 6.34 -29.18 -24.19
CA ASN A 424 6.14 -30.59 -24.56
C ASN A 424 5.90 -31.49 -23.32
N ASN A 425 5.10 -31.02 -22.37
CA ASN A 425 4.78 -31.71 -21.12
C ASN A 425 5.94 -31.99 -20.14
N SER A 426 7.18 -31.59 -20.47
CA SER A 426 8.39 -32.01 -19.75
C SER A 426 8.78 -31.19 -18.51
N ALA A 427 8.32 -29.93 -18.41
CA ALA A 427 8.92 -28.96 -17.47
C ALA A 427 8.12 -28.71 -16.18
N CYS A 428 6.89 -29.22 -16.03
CA CYS A 428 6.01 -28.82 -14.92
C CYS A 428 5.35 -30.04 -14.25
N ASP A 429 5.10 -29.95 -12.93
CA ASP A 429 4.48 -31.01 -12.15
C ASP A 429 3.07 -31.31 -12.69
N GLU A 430 2.64 -32.57 -12.69
CA GLU A 430 1.30 -32.89 -13.18
C GLU A 430 0.23 -32.21 -12.33
N GLY A 431 -0.62 -31.43 -12.99
CA GLY A 431 -1.78 -30.80 -12.38
C GLY A 431 -3.02 -31.65 -12.61
N GLU A 432 -3.77 -31.91 -11.53
CA GLU A 432 -5.08 -32.57 -11.59
C GLU A 432 -6.12 -31.64 -12.24
N LEU A 433 -6.18 -31.60 -13.57
CA LEU A 433 -7.46 -31.29 -14.22
C LEU A 433 -8.35 -32.51 -14.12
N SER A 434 -9.64 -32.28 -13.92
CA SER A 434 -10.62 -33.35 -14.05
C SER A 434 -10.56 -33.95 -15.46
N ASN A 435 -10.79 -35.25 -15.57
CA ASN A 435 -10.91 -35.96 -16.84
C ASN A 435 -11.88 -35.24 -17.79
N LEU A 436 -12.98 -34.70 -17.25
CA LEU A 436 -13.95 -33.92 -17.99
C LEU A 436 -13.37 -32.62 -18.59
N ALA A 437 -12.55 -31.87 -17.83
CA ALA A 437 -11.91 -30.67 -18.36
C ALA A 437 -10.86 -31.01 -19.43
N LEU A 438 -10.01 -32.02 -19.19
CA LEU A 438 -9.01 -32.48 -20.16
C LEU A 438 -9.67 -32.94 -21.47
N TYR A 439 -10.72 -33.75 -21.38
CA TYR A 439 -11.50 -34.21 -22.53
C TYR A 439 -12.06 -33.03 -23.35
N ASN A 440 -12.70 -32.07 -22.68
CA ASN A 440 -13.26 -30.90 -23.35
C ASN A 440 -12.16 -30.05 -24.02
N ILE A 441 -11.05 -29.78 -23.34
CA ILE A 441 -9.92 -29.02 -23.91
C ILE A 441 -9.33 -29.77 -25.11
N ALA A 442 -9.02 -31.06 -24.95
CA ALA A 442 -8.42 -31.88 -25.99
C ALA A 442 -9.32 -31.98 -27.22
N ASN A 443 -10.63 -32.20 -27.06
CA ASN A 443 -11.55 -32.25 -28.19
C ASN A 443 -11.65 -30.94 -28.96
N VAL A 444 -11.61 -29.81 -28.26
CA VAL A 444 -11.67 -28.49 -28.92
C VAL A 444 -10.39 -28.21 -29.72
N LEU A 445 -9.23 -28.60 -29.20
CA LEU A 445 -7.92 -28.27 -29.79
C LEU A 445 -7.43 -29.34 -30.79
N ARG A 446 -7.82 -30.61 -30.66
CA ARG A 446 -7.45 -31.70 -31.59
C ARG A 446 -7.93 -31.48 -33.02
N THR A 447 -8.98 -30.69 -33.24
CA THR A 447 -9.42 -30.33 -34.60
C THR A 447 -8.37 -29.50 -35.38
N GLN A 448 -7.24 -29.13 -34.76
CA GLN A 448 -6.09 -28.48 -35.41
C GLN A 448 -4.98 -29.45 -35.87
N GLN A 449 -5.18 -30.77 -35.78
CA GLN A 449 -4.15 -31.79 -36.06
C GLN A 449 -3.51 -31.75 -37.46
N ASP A 450 -4.16 -31.14 -38.47
CA ASP A 450 -3.58 -30.98 -39.81
C ASP A 450 -2.59 -29.80 -39.94
N SER A 451 -2.31 -29.08 -38.85
CA SER A 451 -1.38 -27.94 -38.80
C SER A 451 -0.09 -28.28 -38.05
N SER A 452 1.01 -27.62 -38.39
CA SER A 452 2.34 -27.73 -37.75
C SER A 452 2.37 -27.43 -36.24
N ASP A 453 1.22 -27.05 -35.67
CA ASP A 453 1.04 -26.56 -34.30
C ASP A 453 0.25 -27.56 -33.43
N ALA A 454 0.23 -28.84 -33.80
CA ALA A 454 -0.49 -29.88 -33.07
C ALA A 454 0.01 -29.98 -31.61
N LEU A 455 -0.89 -29.70 -30.67
CA LEU A 455 -0.62 -29.79 -29.24
C LEU A 455 -0.67 -31.25 -28.78
N ASP A 456 0.38 -31.71 -28.11
CA ASP A 456 0.41 -33.02 -27.46
C ASP A 456 -0.33 -32.95 -26.12
N LEU A 457 -1.66 -33.08 -26.19
CA LEU A 457 -2.54 -33.08 -25.02
C LEU A 457 -2.87 -34.51 -24.57
N PRO A 458 -2.89 -34.78 -23.26
CA PRO A 458 -3.29 -36.08 -22.74
C PRO A 458 -4.64 -36.54 -23.31
N SER A 459 -4.69 -37.78 -23.80
CA SER A 459 -5.93 -38.38 -24.29
C SER A 459 -6.77 -38.90 -23.14
N VAL A 460 -8.01 -38.42 -23.05
CA VAL A 460 -9.03 -38.98 -22.15
C VAL A 460 -10.17 -39.49 -23.02
N ASP A 461 -10.61 -40.72 -22.78
CA ASP A 461 -11.76 -41.29 -23.48
C ASP A 461 -13.07 -40.70 -22.93
N GLU A 462 -14.09 -40.61 -23.78
CA GLU A 462 -15.40 -40.07 -23.41
C GLU A 462 -16.02 -40.77 -22.21
N SER A 463 -15.89 -42.10 -22.12
CA SER A 463 -16.37 -42.90 -20.99
C SER A 463 -15.73 -42.51 -19.66
N ASN A 464 -14.45 -42.13 -19.68
CA ASN A 464 -13.69 -41.75 -18.49
C ASN A 464 -13.89 -40.26 -18.16
N ALA A 465 -14.19 -39.44 -19.16
CA ALA A 465 -14.49 -38.03 -18.99
C ALA A 465 -15.82 -37.81 -18.25
N PHE A 466 -16.84 -38.60 -18.57
CA PHE A 466 -18.18 -38.51 -17.98
C PHE A 466 -18.43 -39.56 -16.89
N GLU A 467 -17.37 -40.19 -16.38
CA GLU A 467 -17.48 -41.19 -15.33
C GLU A 467 -18.24 -40.64 -14.10
N GLY A 468 -19.23 -41.39 -13.63
CA GLY A 468 -20.08 -40.99 -12.50
C GLY A 468 -21.18 -39.97 -12.83
N MET A 469 -21.33 -39.56 -14.09
CA MET A 469 -22.48 -38.75 -14.55
C MET A 469 -23.57 -39.64 -15.17
N SER A 470 -24.84 -39.36 -14.86
CA SER A 470 -25.96 -39.97 -15.60
C SER A 470 -26.14 -39.29 -16.95
N GLU A 471 -26.74 -39.97 -17.92
CA GLU A 471 -27.02 -39.40 -19.26
C GLU A 471 -27.73 -38.04 -19.17
N ARG A 472 -28.75 -37.92 -18.31
CA ARG A 472 -29.45 -36.64 -18.05
C ARG A 472 -28.55 -35.55 -17.47
N ALA A 473 -27.55 -35.92 -16.67
CA ALA A 473 -26.59 -34.96 -16.12
C ALA A 473 -25.59 -34.50 -17.20
N VAL A 474 -25.19 -35.40 -18.10
CA VAL A 474 -24.38 -35.09 -19.29
C VAL A 474 -25.13 -34.13 -20.21
N GLU A 475 -26.38 -34.44 -20.58
CA GLU A 475 -27.22 -33.56 -21.42
C GLU A 475 -27.38 -32.15 -20.82
N ARG A 476 -27.61 -32.05 -19.51
CA ARG A 476 -27.72 -30.75 -18.82
C ARG A 476 -26.41 -29.98 -18.79
N PHE A 477 -25.30 -30.69 -18.60
CA PHE A 477 -23.97 -30.10 -18.63
C PHE A 477 -23.67 -29.56 -20.03
N ASP A 478 -23.86 -30.38 -21.07
CA ASP A 478 -23.61 -29.98 -22.46
C ASP A 478 -24.52 -28.83 -22.90
N ALA A 479 -25.81 -28.86 -22.54
CA ALA A 479 -26.71 -27.75 -22.83
C ALA A 479 -26.25 -26.44 -22.19
N LEU A 480 -25.76 -26.46 -20.94
CA LEU A 480 -25.26 -25.27 -20.28
C LEU A 480 -23.92 -24.80 -20.85
N LYS A 481 -23.03 -25.75 -21.17
CA LYS A 481 -21.74 -25.52 -21.83
C LYS A 481 -21.94 -24.83 -23.18
N ASP A 482 -22.84 -25.35 -24.00
CA ASP A 482 -23.16 -24.80 -25.32
C ASP A 482 -23.89 -23.46 -25.23
N ASN A 483 -24.75 -23.26 -24.22
CA ASN A 483 -25.35 -21.95 -23.94
C ASN A 483 -24.29 -20.90 -23.60
N ALA A 484 -23.33 -21.24 -22.74
CA ALA A 484 -22.24 -20.34 -22.38
C ALA A 484 -21.34 -20.02 -23.58
N PHE A 485 -21.06 -21.02 -24.43
CA PHE A 485 -20.29 -20.81 -25.66
C PHE A 485 -21.01 -19.94 -26.67
N ARG A 486 -22.33 -20.12 -26.86
CA ARG A 486 -23.13 -19.23 -27.72
C ARG A 486 -23.12 -17.80 -27.19
N ALA A 487 -23.27 -17.63 -25.87
CA ALA A 487 -23.20 -16.34 -25.21
C ALA A 487 -21.86 -15.61 -25.42
N SER A 488 -20.74 -16.34 -25.52
CA SER A 488 -19.43 -15.74 -25.77
C SER A 488 -19.20 -15.28 -27.21
N HIS A 489 -20.13 -15.59 -28.12
CA HIS A 489 -20.08 -15.21 -29.54
C HIS A 489 -21.18 -14.21 -29.91
N SER A 490 -22.18 -14.03 -29.06
CA SER A 490 -23.21 -13.00 -29.25
C SER A 490 -22.64 -11.61 -28.96
N SER A 491 -22.90 -10.64 -29.85
CA SER A 491 -22.77 -9.23 -29.49
C SER A 491 -23.83 -8.94 -28.43
N TYR A 492 -23.39 -8.66 -27.20
CA TYR A 492 -24.30 -8.38 -26.10
C TYR A 492 -24.77 -6.93 -26.20
N ASP A 493 -26.09 -6.76 -26.29
CA ASP A 493 -26.71 -5.46 -26.08
C ASP A 493 -26.68 -5.16 -24.58
N VAL A 494 -26.04 -4.05 -24.21
CA VAL A 494 -25.97 -3.55 -22.83
C VAL A 494 -27.36 -3.35 -22.23
N SER A 495 -28.41 -3.24 -23.05
CA SER A 495 -29.81 -3.14 -22.61
C SER A 495 -30.33 -4.38 -21.85
N ASN A 496 -29.72 -5.56 -22.03
CA ASN A 496 -30.18 -6.82 -21.44
C ASN A 496 -29.18 -7.45 -20.45
N VAL A 497 -28.80 -6.65 -19.46
CA VAL A 497 -27.87 -7.03 -18.38
C VAL A 497 -28.36 -8.24 -17.57
N ASP A 498 -29.67 -8.39 -17.38
CA ASP A 498 -30.24 -9.48 -16.59
C ASP A 498 -30.00 -10.86 -17.22
N GLU A 499 -30.02 -10.96 -18.54
CA GLU A 499 -29.73 -12.19 -19.27
C GLU A 499 -28.24 -12.57 -19.15
N ILE A 500 -27.34 -11.58 -19.25
CA ILE A 500 -25.90 -11.76 -19.05
C ILE A 500 -25.62 -12.34 -17.65
N TYR A 501 -26.29 -11.81 -16.63
CA TYR A 501 -26.17 -12.34 -15.27
C TYR A 501 -26.86 -13.69 -15.08
N LYS A 502 -27.93 -13.99 -15.81
CA LYS A 502 -28.63 -15.27 -15.73
C LYS A 502 -27.73 -16.42 -16.15
N ILE A 503 -26.98 -16.28 -17.26
CA ILE A 503 -26.03 -17.30 -17.72
C ILE A 503 -24.87 -17.42 -16.73
N GLY A 504 -24.25 -16.30 -16.32
CA GLY A 504 -23.16 -16.34 -15.33
C GLY A 504 -23.56 -16.98 -14.00
N ARG A 505 -24.76 -16.70 -13.48
CA ARG A 505 -25.31 -17.38 -12.28
C ARG A 505 -25.50 -18.87 -12.52
N SER A 506 -25.99 -19.26 -13.70
CA SER A 506 -26.26 -20.66 -14.02
C SER A 506 -24.97 -21.47 -14.08
N VAL A 507 -23.92 -20.92 -14.68
CA VAL A 507 -22.57 -21.50 -14.69
C VAL A 507 -22.01 -21.58 -13.27
N LEU A 508 -22.02 -20.49 -12.50
CA LEU A 508 -21.47 -20.47 -11.13
C LEU A 508 -22.18 -21.42 -10.15
N ARG A 509 -23.46 -21.71 -10.36
CA ARG A 509 -24.22 -22.67 -9.54
C ARG A 509 -23.98 -24.13 -9.95
N ASN A 510 -23.38 -24.37 -11.11
CA ASN A 510 -23.08 -25.71 -11.57
C ASN A 510 -21.82 -26.24 -10.84
N LYS A 511 -21.88 -27.50 -10.39
CA LYS A 511 -20.72 -28.19 -9.78
C LYS A 511 -19.53 -28.32 -10.75
N HIS A 512 -19.79 -28.32 -12.06
CA HIS A 512 -18.80 -28.41 -13.14
C HIS A 512 -18.48 -27.04 -13.77
N CYS A 513 -18.55 -25.96 -12.97
CA CYS A 513 -18.31 -24.61 -13.49
C CYS A 513 -16.91 -24.42 -14.06
N SER A 514 -15.89 -24.99 -13.42
CA SER A 514 -14.50 -24.93 -13.88
C SER A 514 -14.32 -25.61 -15.24
N GLU A 515 -14.98 -26.73 -15.48
CA GLU A 515 -14.95 -27.48 -16.76
C GLU A 515 -15.60 -26.67 -17.89
N ILE A 516 -16.73 -26.02 -17.62
CA ILE A 516 -17.40 -25.14 -18.60
C ILE A 516 -16.49 -23.97 -18.96
N ILE A 517 -15.85 -23.33 -17.98
CA ILE A 517 -14.93 -22.23 -18.23
C ILE A 517 -13.69 -22.71 -18.99
N ALA A 518 -13.12 -23.86 -18.63
CA ALA A 518 -11.98 -24.46 -19.34
C ALA A 518 -12.30 -24.73 -20.82
N TYR A 519 -13.52 -25.20 -21.12
CA TYR A 519 -14.01 -25.35 -22.48
C TYR A 519 -14.05 -24.01 -23.24
N LEU A 520 -14.57 -22.94 -22.62
CA LEU A 520 -14.57 -21.59 -23.22
C LEU A 520 -13.15 -21.06 -23.48
N VAL A 521 -12.23 -21.30 -22.53
CA VAL A 521 -10.81 -20.93 -22.68
C VAL A 521 -10.19 -21.62 -23.89
N ALA A 522 -10.40 -22.93 -24.04
CA ALA A 522 -9.88 -23.70 -25.18
C ALA A 522 -10.41 -23.16 -26.52
N HIS A 523 -11.70 -22.85 -26.60
CA HIS A 523 -12.29 -22.28 -27.80
C HIS A 523 -11.74 -20.90 -28.15
N ASN A 524 -11.54 -20.04 -27.14
CA ASN A 524 -10.95 -18.73 -27.31
C ASN A 524 -9.51 -18.83 -27.82
N ILE A 525 -8.70 -19.68 -27.19
CA ILE A 525 -7.31 -19.92 -27.59
C ILE A 525 -7.24 -20.47 -29.02
N ARG A 526 -8.12 -21.41 -29.38
CA ARG A 526 -8.19 -21.91 -30.77
C ARG A 526 -8.47 -20.77 -31.74
N SER A 527 -9.48 -19.95 -31.46
CA SER A 527 -9.88 -18.83 -32.31
C SER A 527 -8.77 -17.79 -32.48
N ASN A 528 -8.10 -17.43 -31.39
CA ASN A 528 -7.05 -16.42 -31.40
C ASN A 528 -5.70 -16.97 -31.90
N GLY A 529 -5.39 -18.24 -31.61
CA GLY A 529 -4.18 -18.91 -32.09
C GLY A 529 -4.16 -19.00 -33.61
N MET A 530 -5.29 -19.35 -34.23
CA MET A 530 -5.45 -19.31 -35.69
C MET A 530 -5.20 -17.91 -36.29
N ARG A 531 -5.50 -16.84 -35.54
CA ARG A 531 -5.28 -15.45 -35.98
C ARG A 531 -3.84 -14.97 -35.73
N ALA A 532 -3.20 -15.46 -34.67
CA ALA A 532 -1.88 -15.03 -34.22
C ALA A 532 -0.72 -15.85 -34.82
N GLY A 533 -1.02 -16.83 -35.68
CA GLY A 533 -0.02 -17.72 -36.28
C GLY A 533 0.40 -18.89 -35.39
N GLY A 534 -0.40 -19.25 -34.39
CA GLY A 534 -0.18 -20.38 -33.49
C GLY A 534 -0.47 -20.06 -32.01
N VAL A 535 -0.69 -21.10 -31.20
CA VAL A 535 -0.98 -20.97 -29.76
C VAL A 535 0.21 -20.35 -29.00
N PHE A 536 1.43 -20.57 -29.48
CA PHE A 536 2.68 -20.03 -28.93
C PHE A 536 2.76 -18.50 -29.01
N HIS A 537 2.00 -17.82 -29.88
CA HIS A 537 2.08 -16.36 -29.97
C HIS A 537 1.23 -15.65 -28.90
N LEU A 538 0.27 -16.36 -28.28
CA LEU A 538 -0.70 -15.79 -27.35
C LEU A 538 -0.15 -15.53 -25.94
N HIS A 539 0.98 -16.13 -25.58
CA HIS A 539 1.63 -15.97 -24.27
C HIS A 539 2.64 -14.83 -24.21
N SER A 540 2.89 -14.13 -25.33
CA SER A 540 3.88 -13.05 -25.36
C SER A 540 3.42 -11.86 -24.51
N HIS A 541 4.38 -11.24 -23.83
CA HIS A 541 4.11 -10.09 -22.96
C HIS A 541 3.56 -8.89 -23.74
N ASP A 542 3.87 -8.73 -25.02
CA ASP A 542 3.37 -7.65 -25.88
C ASP A 542 1.93 -7.91 -26.34
N MET A 543 1.61 -9.15 -26.74
CA MET A 543 0.24 -9.52 -27.10
C MET A 543 -0.70 -9.39 -25.91
N SER A 544 -0.26 -9.83 -24.73
CA SER A 544 -1.02 -9.68 -23.48
C SER A 544 -1.32 -8.21 -23.17
N ASP A 545 -0.32 -7.33 -23.30
CA ASP A 545 -0.50 -5.91 -23.04
C ASP A 545 -1.47 -5.27 -24.02
N ASN A 546 -1.37 -5.59 -25.32
CA ASN A 546 -2.26 -5.06 -26.34
C ASN A 546 -3.72 -5.46 -26.09
N LEU A 547 -3.99 -6.74 -25.79
CA LEU A 547 -5.34 -7.23 -25.52
C LEU A 547 -5.95 -6.62 -24.25
N ILE A 548 -5.13 -6.43 -23.20
CA ILE A 548 -5.57 -5.75 -21.98
C ILE A 548 -5.88 -4.28 -22.25
N VAL A 549 -5.01 -3.58 -23.00
CA VAL A 549 -5.23 -2.19 -23.37
C VAL A 549 -6.50 -2.06 -24.22
N GLU A 550 -6.71 -2.94 -25.18
CA GLU A 550 -7.91 -2.98 -26.01
C GLU A 550 -9.17 -3.16 -25.15
N TYR A 551 -9.16 -4.08 -24.19
CA TYR A 551 -10.29 -4.25 -23.27
C TYR A 551 -10.52 -3.03 -22.39
N VAL A 552 -9.47 -2.47 -21.77
CA VAL A 552 -9.63 -1.32 -20.86
C VAL A 552 -10.13 -0.07 -21.61
N LYS A 553 -9.81 0.04 -22.90
CA LYS A 553 -10.34 1.07 -23.81
C LYS A 553 -11.79 0.80 -24.21
N THR A 554 -12.15 -0.46 -24.46
CA THR A 554 -13.43 -0.86 -25.06
C THR A 554 -14.46 -1.25 -24.00
N ASP A 555 -15.61 -0.59 -24.01
CA ASP A 555 -16.84 -0.99 -23.32
C ASP A 555 -16.74 -1.31 -21.81
N LEU A 556 -16.98 -0.27 -20.99
CA LEU A 556 -17.16 -0.39 -19.54
C LEU A 556 -18.62 -0.26 -19.14
N ALA A 557 -19.58 -0.37 -20.07
CA ALA A 557 -20.98 -0.09 -19.75
C ALA A 557 -21.55 -1.17 -18.83
N PHE A 558 -21.25 -2.44 -19.11
CA PHE A 558 -21.60 -3.55 -18.21
C PHE A 558 -20.88 -3.46 -16.86
N LEU A 559 -19.60 -3.11 -16.86
CA LEU A 559 -18.84 -2.80 -15.63
C LEU A 559 -19.51 -1.67 -14.83
N GLY A 560 -19.90 -0.58 -15.51
CA GLY A 560 -20.57 0.56 -14.92
C GLY A 560 -21.87 0.17 -14.25
N HIS A 561 -22.69 -0.63 -14.94
CA HIS A 561 -23.94 -1.17 -14.41
C HIS A 561 -23.72 -2.12 -13.22
N ALA A 562 -22.75 -3.03 -13.31
CA ALA A 562 -22.41 -3.97 -12.24
C ALA A 562 -22.08 -3.26 -10.92
N PHE A 563 -21.33 -2.17 -11.02
CA PHE A 563 -20.90 -1.39 -9.85
C PHE A 563 -21.99 -0.45 -9.33
N ALA A 564 -22.78 0.18 -10.22
CA ALA A 564 -23.82 1.12 -9.83
C ALA A 564 -25.08 0.43 -9.29
N THR A 565 -25.56 -0.62 -9.96
CA THR A 565 -26.88 -1.22 -9.70
C THR A 565 -26.79 -2.44 -8.79
N LEU A 566 -25.76 -3.28 -8.98
CA LEU A 566 -25.66 -4.59 -8.31
C LEU A 566 -24.67 -4.59 -7.15
N GLY A 567 -23.92 -3.51 -6.96
CA GLY A 567 -22.97 -3.38 -5.85
C GLY A 567 -21.74 -4.29 -5.96
N ALA A 568 -21.42 -4.79 -7.17
CA ALA A 568 -20.13 -5.44 -7.44
C ALA A 568 -18.98 -4.45 -7.21
N LYS A 569 -17.87 -4.92 -6.63
CA LYS A 569 -16.73 -4.05 -6.29
C LYS A 569 -15.41 -4.78 -6.49
N LEU A 570 -14.63 -4.30 -7.47
CA LEU A 570 -13.17 -4.38 -7.41
C LEU A 570 -12.69 -3.20 -6.57
N ALA A 571 -11.95 -3.45 -5.50
CA ALA A 571 -11.46 -2.41 -4.60
C ALA A 571 -10.23 -2.90 -3.84
N PHE A 572 -9.35 -1.97 -3.46
CA PHE A 572 -8.20 -2.30 -2.62
C PHE A 572 -8.63 -2.77 -1.24
N ALA A 573 -7.82 -3.66 -0.67
CA ALA A 573 -7.92 -3.99 0.73
C ALA A 573 -7.77 -2.72 1.58
N ASP A 574 -8.34 -2.76 2.78
CA ASP A 574 -8.34 -1.57 3.62
C ASP A 574 -6.93 -1.22 4.11
N ARG A 575 -6.08 -2.23 4.25
CA ARG A 575 -4.72 -2.13 4.77
C ARG A 575 -3.73 -2.47 3.68
N GLN A 576 -2.80 -1.57 3.42
CA GLN A 576 -1.72 -1.77 2.44
C GLN A 576 -0.39 -1.37 3.05
N GLU A 577 0.63 -2.19 2.79
CA GLU A 577 2.01 -1.78 2.99
C GLU A 577 2.41 -0.86 1.83
N CYS A 578 3.01 0.27 2.18
CA CYS A 578 3.46 1.23 1.18
C CYS A 578 4.83 1.75 1.55
N GLU A 579 5.65 1.91 0.53
CA GLU A 579 6.85 2.70 0.59
C GLU A 579 6.45 4.17 0.73
N MET A 580 7.01 4.82 1.75
CA MET A 580 7.03 6.27 1.83
C MET A 580 8.07 6.81 0.87
N SER A 581 7.74 6.81 -0.41
CA SER A 581 8.41 7.64 -1.41
C SER A 581 7.97 9.08 -1.21
N LEU A 582 8.32 9.66 -0.07
CA LEU A 582 8.34 11.09 0.20
C LEU A 582 7.13 11.91 -0.29
N ARG A 583 5.94 11.42 0.08
CA ARG A 583 4.75 12.26 0.30
C ARG A 583 4.86 13.01 1.63
N VAL A 584 6.06 13.45 1.98
CA VAL A 584 6.28 14.30 3.14
C VAL A 584 5.66 15.65 2.81
N ARG A 585 4.43 15.87 3.29
CA ARG A 585 3.74 17.15 3.11
C ARG A 585 4.54 18.26 3.78
N GLN A 586 5.19 17.92 4.88
CA GLN A 586 5.97 18.80 5.72
C GLN A 586 6.95 17.96 6.55
N ALA A 587 8.19 18.41 6.62
CA ALA A 587 9.16 17.96 7.60
C ALA A 587 9.43 19.14 8.53
N ASP A 588 9.30 18.92 9.83
CA ASP A 588 9.56 19.96 10.83
C ASP A 588 10.61 19.46 11.81
N VAL A 589 11.57 20.32 12.16
CA VAL A 589 12.48 20.08 13.27
C VAL A 589 11.86 20.65 14.54
N HIS A 590 11.63 19.80 15.52
CA HIS A 590 11.09 20.17 16.82
C HIS A 590 12.13 19.98 17.93
N THR A 591 12.02 20.79 18.98
CA THR A 591 12.86 20.71 20.18
C THR A 591 11.98 20.39 21.37
N PHE A 592 12.34 19.36 22.12
CA PHE A 592 11.57 18.81 23.23
C PHE A 592 12.44 18.66 24.49
N PRO A 593 11.86 18.76 25.70
CA PRO A 593 12.56 18.34 26.90
C PRO A 593 12.82 16.83 26.86
N GLU A 594 13.96 16.37 27.37
CA GLU A 594 14.29 14.95 27.44
C GLU A 594 13.28 14.20 28.33
N LEU A 595 12.42 13.41 27.69
CA LEU A 595 11.54 12.45 28.35
C LEU A 595 12.22 11.09 28.30
N LYS A 596 12.56 10.53 29.46
CA LYS A 596 13.06 9.16 29.58
C LYS A 596 11.90 8.19 29.35
N TYR A 597 11.77 7.71 28.12
CA TYR A 597 10.95 6.56 27.82
C TYR A 597 11.79 5.29 27.97
N PRO A 598 11.22 4.17 28.46
CA PRO A 598 11.92 2.89 28.47
C PRO A 598 12.41 2.58 27.06
N THR A 599 13.72 2.42 26.95
CA THR A 599 14.39 2.02 25.71
C THR A 599 14.01 0.56 25.46
N PRO A 600 13.50 0.19 24.26
CA PRO A 600 13.23 -1.22 24.00
C PRO A 600 14.54 -2.01 24.01
N ALA A 601 14.48 -3.22 24.58
CA ALA A 601 15.48 -4.24 24.35
C ALA A 601 15.47 -4.57 22.85
N SER A 602 16.61 -4.36 22.20
CA SER A 602 16.82 -4.52 20.76
C SER A 602 16.84 -6.00 20.34
N GLU A 603 15.69 -6.66 20.31
CA GLU A 603 15.59 -8.03 19.76
C GLU A 603 14.70 -8.15 18.51
N THR A 604 14.22 -7.03 17.96
CA THR A 604 13.52 -7.01 16.65
C THR A 604 14.31 -6.25 15.58
N SER A 605 15.65 -6.26 15.68
CA SER A 605 16.50 -6.00 14.51
C SER A 605 16.23 -7.11 13.48
N LEU A 606 16.03 -6.71 12.23
CA LEU A 606 15.79 -7.57 11.07
C LEU A 606 17.01 -8.44 10.67
N ASP A 607 17.97 -8.66 11.57
CA ASP A 607 19.17 -9.47 11.34
C ASP A 607 19.09 -10.90 11.91
N SER A 608 17.92 -11.38 12.36
CA SER A 608 17.76 -12.80 12.70
C SER A 608 17.13 -13.60 11.55
N SER A 609 17.85 -14.60 11.07
CA SER A 609 17.42 -15.58 10.04
C SER A 609 16.23 -16.46 10.45
N LYS A 610 15.52 -16.13 11.54
CA LYS A 610 14.42 -16.92 12.12
C LYS A 610 13.04 -16.21 12.11
N VAL A 611 12.93 -14.97 11.64
CA VAL A 611 11.65 -14.19 11.70
C VAL A 611 10.94 -14.03 10.34
N THR A 612 11.39 -14.74 9.31
CA THR A 612 10.60 -14.92 8.06
C THR A 612 9.41 -15.88 8.21
N ALA A 613 9.12 -16.39 9.41
CA ALA A 613 8.15 -17.48 9.62
C ALA A 613 6.88 -17.14 10.42
N VAL A 614 6.64 -15.91 10.92
CA VAL A 614 5.57 -15.68 11.93
C VAL A 614 4.50 -14.64 11.53
N GLY A 615 4.40 -14.28 10.24
CA GLY A 615 3.38 -13.33 9.76
C GLY A 615 2.09 -13.95 9.18
N ALA A 616 2.02 -15.28 9.08
CA ALA A 616 0.91 -15.99 8.47
C ALA A 616 0.15 -16.81 9.51
N GLU A 617 -0.50 -16.17 10.49
CA GLU A 617 -1.45 -16.89 11.34
C GLU A 617 -2.50 -15.95 11.95
N SER A 618 -3.66 -15.87 11.29
CA SER A 618 -4.98 -15.92 11.93
C SER A 618 -6.06 -15.83 10.85
N GLY A 619 -6.40 -16.98 10.28
CA GLY A 619 -7.45 -17.04 9.26
C GLY A 619 -7.85 -18.43 8.76
N ALA A 620 -7.75 -19.50 9.55
CA ALA A 620 -8.66 -20.67 9.50
C ALA A 620 -8.19 -21.78 10.46
N ALA A 621 -9.16 -22.43 11.08
CA ALA A 621 -9.02 -23.46 12.08
C ALA A 621 -8.56 -24.83 11.51
N GLY A 622 -7.89 -25.63 12.34
CA GLY A 622 -8.24 -27.05 12.45
C GLY A 622 -7.15 -28.09 12.17
N ARG A 623 -6.58 -28.58 13.29
CA ARG A 623 -6.13 -29.95 13.62
C ARG A 623 -4.66 -30.38 13.41
N PRO A 624 -4.17 -31.26 14.31
CA PRO A 624 -2.76 -31.43 14.63
C PRO A 624 -2.14 -32.64 13.91
N ALA A 625 -0.84 -32.55 13.61
CA ALA A 625 -0.05 -33.72 13.25
C ALA A 625 0.51 -34.36 14.52
N THR A 626 -0.09 -35.49 14.88
CA THR A 626 0.46 -36.47 15.80
C THR A 626 1.72 -37.12 15.20
N ARG A 627 2.69 -37.38 16.07
CA ARG A 627 3.94 -38.15 15.88
C ARG A 627 3.89 -39.32 14.88
N ALA A 628 5.01 -39.56 14.21
CA ALA A 628 5.60 -40.89 14.14
C ALA A 628 7.15 -40.80 14.19
N ALA A 629 7.72 -41.53 15.14
CA ALA A 629 9.13 -41.85 15.25
C ALA A 629 9.49 -43.00 14.29
N ASN A 630 10.79 -43.23 14.10
CA ASN A 630 11.49 -44.52 13.97
C ASN A 630 12.94 -44.21 13.53
N ALA A 631 14.05 -44.73 14.09
CA ALA A 631 14.30 -45.97 14.85
C ALA A 631 13.71 -47.22 14.21
#